data_AF-A0A9X1K3I2-F1
#
_entry.id   AF-A0A9X1K3I2-F1
#
_cell.length_a   1.000
_cell.length_b   1.000
_cell.length_c   1.000
_cell.angle_alpha   90.00
_cell.angle_beta   90.00
_cell.angle_gamma   90.00
#
_symmetry.space_group_name_H-M   'P 1'
#
loop_
_entity.id
_entity.type
_entity.pdbx_description
1 polymer ?
#
loop_
_entity_poly.entity_id
_entity_poly.type
_entity_poly.pdbx_seq_one_letter_code
_entity_poly.pdbx_strand_id
1 'polypeptide(L)'
;MDMGLNAYTVASHLTMIAILTVLAFRVLAAPHGALMQSAIDLGFKATVAIGAVALIIERTYYVIARFLKSQGINLWEMHPAPEALSLVVAFGLYSVMIPLILAAARTRKFGLCRIALEISVACTFWAMIAWVLY
;
A
#
# COMPACT_ATOMS: atom_id res chain seq x y z
N MET A 1 -2.59 -11.19 -20.04
CA MET A 1 -2.14 -12.60 -19.91
C MET A 1 -3.32 -13.54 -19.66
N ASP A 2 -4.56 -13.14 -20.02
CA ASP A 2 -5.78 -13.92 -19.85
C ASP A 2 -6.00 -14.40 -18.40
N MET A 3 -5.49 -13.62 -17.43
CA MET A 3 -5.63 -13.94 -16.01
C MET A 3 -7.01 -13.51 -15.46
N GLY A 4 -7.81 -12.80 -16.26
CA GLY A 4 -9.13 -12.31 -15.87
C GLY A 4 -9.06 -11.50 -14.58
N LEU A 5 -9.96 -11.78 -13.62
CA LEU A 5 -9.99 -11.06 -12.35
C LEU A 5 -8.72 -11.23 -11.49
N ASN A 6 -7.97 -12.32 -11.66
CA ASN A 6 -6.73 -12.52 -10.91
C ASN A 6 -5.64 -11.50 -11.28
N ALA A 7 -5.76 -10.84 -12.44
CA ALA A 7 -4.85 -9.77 -12.87
C ALA A 7 -4.81 -8.61 -11.86
N TYR A 8 -5.96 -8.24 -11.29
CA TYR A 8 -6.05 -7.14 -10.33
C TYR A 8 -5.41 -7.51 -8.99
N THR A 9 -5.61 -8.74 -8.51
CA THR A 9 -4.93 -9.27 -7.34
C THR A 9 -3.40 -9.22 -7.51
N VAL A 10 -2.88 -9.72 -8.63
CA VAL A 10 -1.44 -9.72 -8.90
C VAL A 10 -0.91 -8.28 -9.06
N ALA A 11 -1.64 -7.40 -9.74
CA ALA A 11 -1.29 -5.99 -9.89
C ALA A 11 -1.18 -5.26 -8.54
N SER A 12 -2.11 -5.50 -7.62
CA SER A 12 -2.07 -4.92 -6.28
C SER A 12 -0.85 -5.39 -5.47
N HIS A 13 -0.50 -6.68 -5.55
CA HIS A 13 0.67 -7.21 -4.84
C HIS A 13 1.99 -6.69 -5.43
N LEU A 14 2.12 -6.64 -6.76
CA LEU A 14 3.30 -6.09 -7.43
C LEU A 14 3.48 -4.60 -7.13
N THR A 15 2.38 -3.84 -7.08
CA THR A 15 2.39 -2.42 -6.70
C THR A 15 2.82 -2.24 -5.25
N MET A 16 2.31 -3.08 -4.34
CA MET A 16 2.74 -3.09 -2.94
C MET A 16 4.24 -3.37 -2.79
N ILE A 17 4.76 -4.38 -3.50
CA ILE A 17 6.19 -4.72 -3.51
C ILE A 17 7.03 -3.55 -4.04
N ALA A 18 6.59 -2.89 -5.11
CA ALA A 18 7.28 -1.73 -5.67
C ALA A 18 7.33 -0.57 -4.66
N ILE A 19 6.20 -0.24 -4.01
CA ILE A 19 6.14 0.80 -2.98
C ILE A 19 7.06 0.46 -1.80
N LEU A 20 7.03 -0.78 -1.33
CA LEU A 20 7.92 -1.27 -0.26
C LEU A 20 9.40 -1.18 -0.63
N THR A 21 9.74 -1.50 -1.88
CA THR A 21 11.13 -1.42 -2.37
C THR A 21 11.62 0.02 -2.42
N VAL A 22 10.78 0.93 -2.92
CA VAL A 22 11.07 2.38 -2.93
C VAL A 22 11.21 2.91 -1.50
N LEU A 23 10.34 2.48 -0.59
CA LEU A 23 10.38 2.82 0.82
C LEU A 23 11.70 2.38 1.46
N ALA A 24 12.07 1.10 1.28
CA ALA A 24 13.29 0.54 1.82
C ALA A 24 14.53 1.26 1.29
N PHE A 25 14.60 1.53 -0.02
CA PHE A 25 15.72 2.26 -0.61
C PHE A 25 15.85 3.67 -0.04
N ARG A 26 14.73 4.38 0.15
CA ARG A 26 14.72 5.74 0.73
C ARG A 26 15.12 5.76 2.19
N VAL A 27 14.71 4.76 2.97
CA VAL A 27 15.14 4.61 4.37
C VAL A 27 16.63 4.34 4.44
N LEU A 28 17.16 3.47 3.58
CA LEU A 28 18.60 3.16 3.52
C LEU A 28 19.45 4.33 3.02
N ALA A 29 18.93 5.13 2.09
CA ALA A 29 19.60 6.30 1.53
C ALA A 29 19.46 7.56 2.40
N ALA A 30 18.61 7.54 3.44
CA ALA A 30 18.45 8.67 4.33
C ALA A 30 19.73 8.86 5.16
N PRO A 31 20.38 10.04 5.11
CA PRO A 31 21.60 10.29 5.86
C PRO A 31 21.34 10.14 7.36
N HIS A 32 22.14 9.30 8.01
CA HIS A 32 22.12 9.12 9.46
C HIS A 32 22.51 10.44 10.12
N GLY A 33 21.53 11.19 10.66
CA GLY A 33 21.82 12.19 11.69
C GLY A 33 21.17 13.57 11.65
N ALA A 34 20.24 13.93 10.76
CA ALA A 34 19.76 15.33 10.78
C ALA A 34 18.26 15.61 10.54
N LEU A 35 17.44 14.64 10.13
CA LEU A 35 16.02 14.92 9.87
C LEU A 35 15.08 14.01 10.67
N MET A 36 14.69 14.56 11.82
CA MET A 36 13.44 14.30 12.57
C MET A 36 13.16 12.83 12.91
N GLN A 37 13.86 12.34 13.92
CA GLN A 37 13.48 11.12 14.66
C GLN A 37 11.99 11.13 15.04
N SER A 38 11.41 12.30 15.34
CA SER A 38 9.99 12.47 15.63
C SER A 38 9.06 12.34 14.42
N ALA A 39 9.43 12.83 13.23
CA ALA A 39 8.61 12.69 12.02
C ALA A 39 8.64 11.26 11.49
N ILE A 40 9.80 10.61 11.58
CA ILE A 40 9.97 9.19 11.25
C ILE A 40 9.17 8.36 12.26
N ASP A 41 9.28 8.61 13.56
CA ASP A 41 8.56 7.85 14.59
C ASP A 41 7.04 8.02 14.47
N LEU A 42 6.54 9.23 14.19
CA LEU A 42 5.11 9.47 13.99
C LEU A 42 4.60 8.82 12.69
N GLY A 43 5.34 8.94 11.58
CA GLY A 43 4.99 8.32 10.30
C GLY A 43 5.06 6.79 10.34
N PHE A 44 6.05 6.25 11.05
CA PHE A 44 6.21 4.83 11.31
C PHE A 44 5.07 4.29 12.17
N LYS A 45 4.73 4.95 13.28
CA LYS A 45 3.58 4.58 14.12
C LYS A 45 2.27 4.58 13.34
N ALA A 46 2.00 5.62 12.55
CA ALA A 46 0.81 5.70 11.71
C ALA A 46 0.76 4.54 10.70
N THR A 47 1.91 4.19 10.12
CA THR A 47 2.01 3.11 9.14
C THR A 47 1.86 1.73 9.77
N VAL A 48 2.51 1.49 10.92
CA VAL A 48 2.33 0.26 11.69
C VAL A 48 0.86 0.12 12.09
N ALA A 49 0.20 1.21 12.48
CA ALA A 49 -1.22 1.19 12.80
C ALA A 49 -2.08 0.84 11.58
N ILE A 50 -1.85 1.46 10.41
CA ILE A 50 -2.60 1.14 9.18
C ILE A 50 -2.34 -0.31 8.74
N GLY A 51 -1.09 -0.75 8.76
CA GLY A 51 -0.72 -2.13 8.45
C GLY A 51 -1.36 -3.14 9.42
N ALA A 52 -1.38 -2.83 10.71
CA ALA A 52 -2.05 -3.66 11.72
C ALA A 52 -3.57 -3.71 11.51
N VAL A 53 -4.21 -2.57 11.23
CA VAL A 53 -5.65 -2.52 10.93
C VAL A 53 -5.97 -3.31 9.67
N ALA A 54 -5.17 -3.16 8.61
CA ALA A 54 -5.37 -3.92 7.39
C ALA A 54 -5.16 -5.42 7.58
N LEU A 55 -4.14 -5.84 8.35
CA LEU A 55 -3.96 -7.24 8.74
C LEU A 55 -5.14 -7.76 9.57
N ILE A 56 -5.68 -6.97 10.50
CA ILE A 56 -6.87 -7.33 11.26
C ILE A 56 -8.04 -7.55 10.30
N ILE A 57 -8.29 -6.61 9.37
CA ILE A 57 -9.39 -6.74 8.39
C ILE A 57 -9.17 -7.98 7.51
N GLU A 58 -7.95 -8.21 7.01
CA GLU A 58 -7.61 -9.38 6.19
C GLU A 58 -7.86 -10.70 6.96
N ARG A 59 -7.41 -10.78 8.21
CA ARG A 59 -7.58 -11.98 9.04
C ARG A 59 -9.02 -12.18 9.47
N THR A 60 -9.74 -11.11 9.80
CA THR A 60 -11.18 -11.17 10.09
C THR A 60 -11.96 -11.64 8.86
N TYR A 61 -11.65 -11.11 7.67
CA TYR A 61 -12.26 -11.56 6.42
C TYR A 61 -11.96 -13.04 6.17
N TYR A 62 -10.71 -13.49 6.34
CA TYR A 62 -10.33 -14.90 6.20
C TYR A 62 -11.12 -15.81 7.15
N VAL A 63 -11.24 -15.43 8.43
CA VAL A 63 -11.98 -16.19 9.45
C VAL A 63 -13.46 -16.29 9.09
N ILE A 64 -14.09 -15.17 8.72
CA ILE A 64 -15.49 -15.13 8.31
C ILE A 64 -15.71 -15.98 7.04
N ALA A 65 -14.83 -15.83 6.05
CA ALA A 65 -14.87 -16.62 4.82
C ALA A 65 -14.72 -18.13 5.08
N ARG A 66 -13.92 -18.53 6.06
CA ARG A 66 -13.79 -19.93 6.45
C ARG A 66 -15.01 -20.44 7.20
N PHE A 67 -15.58 -19.63 8.10
CA PHE A 67 -16.78 -19.95 8.86
C PHE A 67 -18.02 -20.08 7.97
N LEU A 68 -18.16 -19.22 6.96
CA LEU A 68 -19.30 -19.23 6.04
C LEU A 68 -19.16 -20.27 4.93
N LYS A 69 -17.94 -20.70 4.59
CA LYS A 69 -17.72 -21.78 3.63
C LYS A 69 -18.36 -23.10 4.06
N SER A 70 -18.37 -23.41 5.37
CA SER A 70 -19.06 -24.62 5.86
C SER A 70 -20.59 -24.52 5.78
N GLN A 71 -21.13 -23.32 5.55
CA GLN A 71 -22.56 -23.05 5.34
C GLN A 71 -22.94 -22.94 3.85
N GLY A 72 -22.02 -23.29 2.94
CA GLY A 72 -22.24 -23.23 1.49
C GLY A 72 -22.05 -21.84 0.87
N ILE A 73 -21.68 -20.83 1.67
CA ILE A 73 -21.43 -19.47 1.18
C ILE A 73 -19.94 -19.32 0.85
N ASN A 74 -19.61 -19.21 -0.43
CA ASN A 74 -18.24 -19.03 -0.88
C ASN A 74 -17.89 -17.55 -1.04
N LEU A 75 -17.50 -16.89 0.07
CA LEU A 75 -17.11 -15.48 0.04
C LEU A 75 -15.92 -15.18 -0.88
N TRP A 76 -15.04 -16.17 -1.11
CA TRP A 76 -13.88 -16.03 -1.99
C TRP A 76 -14.27 -15.79 -3.46
N GLU A 77 -15.38 -16.38 -3.89
CA GLU A 77 -15.93 -16.18 -5.24
C GLU A 77 -16.83 -14.93 -5.31
N MET A 78 -17.46 -14.56 -4.20
CA MET A 78 -18.38 -13.42 -4.15
C MET A 78 -17.66 -12.07 -4.01
N HIS A 79 -16.49 -12.05 -3.38
CA HIS A 79 -15.68 -10.84 -3.24
C HIS A 79 -14.19 -11.18 -3.33
N PRO A 80 -13.51 -10.84 -4.45
CA PRO A 80 -12.05 -10.76 -4.47
C PRO A 80 -11.61 -9.53 -3.65
N ALA A 81 -11.75 -9.61 -2.33
CA ALA A 81 -11.26 -8.64 -1.37
C ALA A 81 -9.71 -8.55 -1.20
N PRO A 82 -8.84 -9.45 -1.73
CA PRO A 82 -7.38 -9.33 -1.52
C PRO A 82 -6.77 -8.04 -2.08
N GLU A 83 -7.37 -7.50 -3.14
CA GLU A 83 -6.77 -6.49 -4.01
C GLU A 83 -6.88 -5.10 -3.39
N ALA A 84 -8.07 -4.78 -2.87
CA ALA A 84 -8.35 -3.53 -2.17
C ALA A 84 -7.59 -3.47 -0.84
N LEU A 85 -7.52 -4.59 -0.11
CA LEU A 85 -6.74 -4.68 1.13
C LEU A 85 -5.25 -4.45 0.87
N SER A 86 -4.69 -5.11 -0.16
CA SER A 86 -3.28 -4.93 -0.53
C SER A 86 -2.97 -3.49 -0.95
N LEU A 87 -3.89 -2.82 -1.67
CA LEU A 87 -3.78 -1.41 -2.01
C LEU A 87 -3.80 -0.51 -0.77
N VAL A 88 -4.71 -0.76 0.18
CA VAL A 88 -4.79 0.00 1.45
C VAL A 88 -3.51 -0.17 2.26
N VAL A 89 -2.98 -1.39 2.36
CA VAL A 89 -1.69 -1.66 3.01
C VAL A 89 -0.57 -0.88 2.31
N ALA A 90 -0.51 -0.95 0.99
CA ALA A 90 0.53 -0.28 0.21
C ALA A 90 0.52 1.25 0.39
N PHE A 91 -0.66 1.89 0.32
CA PHE A 91 -0.78 3.33 0.56
C PHE A 91 -0.59 3.70 2.03
N GLY A 92 -1.00 2.82 2.95
CA GLY A 92 -0.68 2.94 4.38
C GLY A 92 0.83 2.99 4.62
N LEU A 93 1.58 2.10 3.98
CA LEU A 93 3.04 2.05 4.04
C LEU A 93 3.71 3.25 3.39
N TYR A 94 3.14 3.75 2.28
CA TYR A 94 3.59 4.99 1.67
C TYR A 94 3.45 6.20 2.62
N SER A 95 2.47 6.18 3.54
CA SER A 95 2.22 7.31 4.44
C SER A 95 3.40 7.65 5.37
N VAL A 96 4.32 6.70 5.68
CA VAL A 96 5.60 6.99 6.39
C VAL A 96 6.38 8.10 5.70
N MET A 97 6.31 8.15 4.36
CA MET A 97 7.10 9.07 3.56
C MET A 97 6.50 10.47 3.51
N ILE A 98 5.21 10.64 3.82
CA ILE A 98 4.55 11.95 3.74
C ILE A 98 5.23 12.96 4.67
N PRO A 99 5.43 12.69 5.98
CA PRO A 99 6.15 13.60 6.87
C PRO A 99 7.57 13.91 6.38
N LEU A 100 8.29 12.90 5.85
CA LEU A 100 9.65 13.06 5.35
C LEU A 100 9.71 13.95 4.10
N ILE A 101 8.81 13.73 3.14
CA ILE A 101 8.72 14.54 1.92
C ILE A 101 8.35 15.98 2.27
N LEU A 102 7.42 16.18 3.20
CA LEU A 102 7.02 17.52 3.63
C LEU A 102 8.15 18.24 4.41
N ALA A 103 8.89 17.52 5.26
CA ALA A 103 10.02 18.08 6.00
C ALA A 103 11.21 18.43 5.08
N ALA A 104 11.45 17.66 4.02
CA ALA A 104 12.50 17.91 3.05
C ALA A 104 12.12 18.91 1.94
N ALA A 105 10.83 19.26 1.80
CA ALA A 105 10.37 20.12 0.74
C ALA A 105 10.67 21.61 1.02
N ARG A 106 11.19 22.31 0.01
CA ARG A 106 11.45 23.76 0.06
C ARG A 106 10.19 24.59 0.35
N THR A 107 9.04 24.10 -0.11
CA THR A 107 7.72 24.68 0.19
C THR A 107 6.68 23.57 0.32
N ARG A 108 5.62 23.81 1.12
CA ARG A 108 4.51 22.86 1.29
C ARG A 108 3.84 22.49 -0.04
N LYS A 109 3.69 23.46 -0.97
CA LYS A 109 3.13 23.23 -2.31
C LYS A 109 3.99 22.22 -3.10
N PHE A 110 5.30 22.36 -3.05
CA PHE A 110 6.22 21.43 -3.73
C PHE A 110 6.14 20.01 -3.15
N GLY A 111 6.10 19.89 -1.82
CA GLY A 111 5.94 18.59 -1.15
C GLY A 111 4.63 17.90 -1.51
N LEU A 112 3.50 18.63 -1.50
CA LEU A 112 2.20 18.09 -1.92
C LEU A 112 2.17 17.71 -3.40
N CYS A 113 2.77 18.51 -4.27
CA CYS A 113 2.86 18.19 -5.71
C CYS A 113 3.68 16.91 -5.94
N ARG A 114 4.79 16.74 -5.21
CA ARG A 114 5.57 15.50 -5.25
C ARG A 114 4.78 14.29 -4.75
N ILE A 115 4.04 14.42 -3.64
CA ILE A 115 3.18 13.34 -3.13
C ILE A 115 2.11 12.98 -4.17
N ALA A 116 1.44 13.98 -4.76
CA ALA A 116 0.43 13.76 -5.79
C ALA A 116 1.01 13.06 -7.02
N LEU A 117 2.22 13.44 -7.45
CA LEU A 117 2.93 12.79 -8.54
C LEU A 117 3.25 11.32 -8.20
N GLU A 118 3.81 11.06 -7.01
CA GLU A 118 4.17 9.70 -6.58
C GLU A 118 2.94 8.79 -6.47
N ILE A 119 1.81 9.29 -5.95
CA ILE A 119 0.53 8.56 -5.95
C ILE A 119 0.05 8.31 -7.38
N SER A 120 0.10 9.33 -8.25
CA SER A 120 -0.32 9.19 -9.65
C SER A 120 0.51 8.14 -10.40
N VAL A 121 1.82 8.11 -10.17
CA VAL A 121 2.73 7.10 -10.72
C VAL A 121 2.38 5.71 -10.20
N ALA A 122 2.12 5.55 -8.89
CA ALA A 122 1.71 4.28 -8.32
C ALA A 122 0.38 3.76 -8.91
N CYS A 123 -0.63 4.64 -9.05
CA CYS A 123 -1.91 4.30 -9.68
C CYS A 123 -1.74 3.93 -11.17
N THR A 124 -0.92 4.68 -11.90
CA THR A 124 -0.66 4.41 -13.32
C THR A 124 0.10 3.09 -13.50
N PHE A 125 1.06 2.80 -12.64
CA PHE A 125 1.80 1.54 -12.62
C PHE A 125 0.87 0.36 -12.34
N TRP A 126 -0.01 0.49 -11.33
CA TRP A 126 -1.03 -0.52 -11.03
C TRP A 126 -1.95 -0.77 -12.22
N ALA A 127 -2.48 0.30 -12.84
CA ALA A 127 -3.37 0.21 -13.99
C ALA A 127 -2.69 -0.45 -15.20
N MET A 128 -1.42 -0.11 -15.45
CA MET A 128 -0.62 -0.71 -16.52
C MET A 128 -0.39 -2.21 -16.30
N ILE A 129 -0.04 -2.64 -15.07
CA ILE A 129 0.11 -4.06 -14.75
C ILE A 129 -1.21 -4.79 -14.89
N ALA A 130 -2.29 -4.25 -14.33
CA ALA A 130 -3.62 -4.83 -14.43
C ALA A 130 -4.00 -5.02 -15.91
N TRP A 131 -3.79 -4.01 -16.76
CA TRP A 131 -4.05 -4.06 -18.19
C TRP A 131 -3.24 -5.14 -18.93
N VAL A 132 -1.95 -5.28 -18.62
CA VAL A 132 -1.07 -6.28 -19.26
C VAL A 132 -1.41 -7.71 -18.82
N LEU A 133 -1.81 -7.87 -17.56
CA LEU A 133 -2.11 -9.19 -16.98
C LEU A 133 -3.53 -9.66 -17.27
N TYR A 134 -4.49 -8.75 -17.40
CA TYR A 134 -5.84 -9.07 -17.87
C TYR A 134 -5.77 -9.81 -19.22
#